data_AF-A0A254NAG9-F1
#
_entry.id   AF-A0A254NAG9-F1
#
_cell.length_a   1.000
_cell.length_b   1.000
_cell.length_c   1.000
_cell.angle_alpha   90.00
_cell.angle_beta   90.00
_cell.angle_gamma   90.00
#
_symmetry.space_group_name_H-M   'P 1'
#
loop_
_entity.id
_entity.type
_entity.pdbx_description
1 polymer ?
#
loop_
_entity_poly.entity_id
_entity_poly.type
_entity_poly.pdbx_seq_one_letter_code
_entity_poly.pdbx_strand_id
1 'polypeptide(L)'
;MAGGDLRRGGLGAAGGIPRTASPLSVSVRVMYNGHALDVCRPYLGLSPTHIDGVEPMGEVDTLLTVENLSTFHELARLPLADRGCALIYTAGMPSPSWLRIYRLMLKALPDAAEVRHWCDIDAGGFRIANRLAAACQDEGRALRLYGMGGELNRETQEASEGARKALDDGELRTIRRICASRDWNREWAFVDERKLAYEQEGMRVIVPTPR
;
A
#
# COMPACT_ATOMS: atom_id res chain seq x y z
N MET A 1 -49.78 28.75 -18.35
CA MET A 1 -49.23 28.28 -17.05
C MET A 1 -49.09 26.78 -17.14
N ALA A 2 -47.93 26.12 -17.07
CA ALA A 2 -46.55 26.53 -16.88
C ALA A 2 -45.68 25.62 -17.77
N GLY A 3 -44.67 26.21 -18.43
CA GLY A 3 -43.67 25.49 -19.22
C GLY A 3 -42.57 24.94 -18.31
N GLY A 4 -42.20 23.68 -18.52
CA GLY A 4 -41.04 23.06 -17.88
C GLY A 4 -39.77 23.44 -18.63
N ASP A 5 -38.93 24.24 -17.99
CA ASP A 5 -37.65 24.70 -18.51
C ASP A 5 -36.54 23.69 -18.16
N LEU A 6 -35.81 23.29 -19.20
CA LEU A 6 -34.63 22.41 -19.17
C LEU A 6 -33.45 23.19 -18.58
N ARG A 7 -32.94 22.79 -17.41
CA ARG A 7 -31.61 23.22 -16.96
C ARG A 7 -30.65 22.03 -16.82
N ARG A 8 -29.68 22.05 -17.74
CA ARG A 8 -28.40 21.36 -17.72
C ARG A 8 -27.68 21.57 -16.37
N GLY A 9 -26.97 20.55 -15.90
CA GLY A 9 -25.90 20.73 -14.92
C GLY A 9 -25.38 19.45 -14.27
N GLY A 10 -24.26 18.93 -14.79
CA GLY A 10 -23.28 18.19 -13.99
C GLY A 10 -23.42 16.67 -13.91
N LEU A 11 -22.97 15.96 -14.93
CA LEU A 11 -22.47 14.58 -14.79
C LEU A 11 -21.16 14.62 -13.98
N GLY A 12 -21.27 14.57 -12.66
CA GLY A 12 -20.15 14.28 -11.76
C GLY A 12 -19.95 12.77 -11.65
N ALA A 13 -19.36 12.15 -12.67
CA ALA A 13 -18.93 10.76 -12.59
C ALA A 13 -17.64 10.68 -11.75
N ALA A 14 -17.78 10.71 -10.42
CA ALA A 14 -16.74 10.23 -9.53
C ALA A 14 -16.65 8.71 -9.72
N GLY A 15 -15.74 8.28 -10.60
CA GLY A 15 -15.36 6.87 -10.78
C GLY A 15 -14.63 6.36 -9.54
N GLY A 16 -15.34 6.21 -8.44
CA GLY A 16 -14.85 5.59 -7.23
C GLY A 16 -14.81 4.07 -7.42
N ILE A 17 -13.63 3.49 -7.28
CA ILE A 17 -13.51 2.04 -7.07
C ILE A 17 -14.32 1.72 -5.81
N PRO A 18 -15.30 0.80 -5.85
CA PRO A 18 -16.01 0.39 -4.64
C PRO A 18 -15.01 -0.06 -3.57
N ARG A 19 -15.24 0.30 -2.30
CA ARG A 19 -14.41 -0.12 -1.14
C ARG A 19 -14.21 -1.64 -1.01
N THR A 20 -14.88 -2.44 -1.84
CA THR A 20 -14.84 -3.91 -1.89
C THR A 20 -13.94 -4.49 -2.98
N ALA A 21 -13.40 -3.67 -3.90
CA ALA A 21 -12.41 -4.11 -4.87
C ALA A 21 -11.02 -3.81 -4.34
N SER A 22 -10.12 -4.79 -4.42
CA SER A 22 -8.71 -4.60 -4.11
C SER A 22 -7.97 -4.55 -5.44
N PRO A 23 -7.60 -3.35 -5.92
CA PRO A 23 -6.81 -3.22 -7.11
C PRO A 23 -5.43 -3.82 -6.85
N LEU A 24 -5.12 -4.80 -7.70
CA LEU A 24 -3.80 -5.40 -7.85
C LEU A 24 -3.17 -4.74 -9.08
N SER A 25 -1.90 -4.36 -8.95
CA SER A 25 -1.15 -3.71 -10.02
C SER A 25 0.13 -4.50 -10.29
N VAL A 26 0.28 -4.84 -11.57
CA VAL A 26 1.45 -5.34 -12.29
C VAL A 26 2.14 -6.64 -11.87
N SER A 27 2.65 -7.32 -12.91
CA SER A 27 3.52 -8.50 -12.89
C SER A 27 2.97 -9.75 -12.19
N VAL A 28 1.65 -9.90 -12.13
CA VAL A 28 1.03 -11.15 -11.70
C VAL A 28 -0.13 -11.53 -12.60
N ARG A 29 -0.29 -12.84 -12.78
CA ARG A 29 -1.49 -13.49 -13.27
C ARG A 29 -2.31 -13.90 -12.04
N VAL A 30 -3.61 -13.69 -12.11
CA VAL A 30 -4.55 -14.05 -11.06
C VAL A 30 -5.54 -15.07 -11.59
N MET A 31 -5.78 -16.12 -10.81
CA MET A 31 -6.86 -17.06 -11.06
C MET A 31 -8.13 -16.48 -10.46
N TYR A 32 -9.05 -16.02 -11.30
CA TYR A 32 -10.29 -15.36 -10.90
C TYR A 32 -11.50 -16.18 -11.36
N ASN A 33 -12.25 -16.75 -10.43
CA ASN A 33 -13.38 -17.65 -10.72
C ASN A 33 -13.02 -18.77 -11.71
N GLY A 34 -11.84 -19.37 -11.56
CA GLY A 34 -11.34 -20.42 -12.45
C GLY A 34 -10.76 -19.95 -13.80
N HIS A 35 -10.72 -18.63 -14.05
CA HIS A 35 -10.12 -18.06 -15.25
C HIS A 35 -8.78 -17.39 -14.95
N ALA A 36 -7.77 -17.62 -15.79
CA ALA A 36 -6.51 -16.89 -15.72
C ALA A 36 -6.70 -15.48 -16.30
N LEU A 37 -6.37 -14.46 -15.50
CA LEU A 37 -6.36 -13.07 -15.90
C LEU A 37 -4.96 -12.49 -15.70
N ASP A 38 -4.37 -11.95 -16.75
CA ASP A 38 -3.12 -11.20 -16.65
C ASP A 38 -3.44 -9.79 -16.15
N VAL A 39 -2.79 -9.37 -15.05
CA VAL A 39 -2.99 -8.01 -14.52
C VAL A 39 -2.21 -7.02 -15.39
N CYS A 40 -2.91 -6.43 -16.35
CA CYS A 40 -2.36 -5.43 -17.26
C CYS A 40 -2.15 -4.06 -16.58
N ARG A 41 -1.23 -3.27 -17.13
CA ARG A 41 -1.04 -1.87 -16.74
C ARG A 41 -2.28 -1.02 -17.08
N PRO A 42 -2.60 0.00 -16.26
CA PRO A 42 -1.90 0.36 -15.02
C PRO A 42 -2.23 -0.56 -13.83
N TYR A 43 -3.44 -1.12 -13.76
CA TYR A 43 -3.85 -2.09 -12.73
C TYR A 43 -5.22 -2.70 -13.06
N LEU A 44 -5.61 -3.76 -12.35
CA LEU A 44 -6.95 -4.34 -12.41
C LEU A 44 -7.60 -4.38 -11.01
N GLY A 45 -8.79 -3.80 -10.90
CA GLY A 45 -9.64 -3.88 -9.70
C GLY A 45 -10.38 -5.20 -9.66
N LEU A 46 -10.02 -6.10 -8.75
CA LEU A 46 -10.68 -7.40 -8.60
C LEU A 46 -11.33 -7.54 -7.22
N SER A 47 -12.42 -8.31 -7.18
CA SER A 47 -13.04 -8.71 -5.94
C SER A 47 -12.17 -9.78 -5.24
N PRO A 48 -11.66 -9.53 -4.02
CA PRO A 48 -10.76 -10.47 -3.35
C PRO A 48 -11.37 -11.85 -3.10
N THR A 49 -12.69 -11.94 -2.96
CA THR A 49 -13.38 -13.21 -2.67
C THR A 49 -13.34 -14.19 -3.84
N HIS A 50 -13.05 -13.72 -5.05
CA HIS A 50 -13.07 -14.50 -6.28
C HIS A 50 -11.67 -14.79 -6.84
N ILE A 51 -10.61 -14.33 -6.17
CA ILE A 51 -9.22 -14.59 -6.57
C ILE A 51 -8.72 -15.84 -5.84
N ASP A 52 -8.55 -16.95 -6.55
CA ASP A 52 -8.22 -18.26 -5.99
C ASP A 52 -6.74 -18.62 -6.08
N GLY A 53 -5.98 -17.85 -6.86
CA GLY A 53 -4.56 -18.08 -7.08
C GLY A 53 -3.86 -16.86 -7.66
N VAL A 54 -2.55 -16.84 -7.49
CA VAL A 54 -1.65 -15.79 -8.01
C VAL A 54 -0.41 -16.49 -8.54
N GLU A 55 0.06 -16.06 -9.71
CA GLU A 55 1.33 -16.48 -10.31
C GLU A 55 2.12 -15.23 -10.75
N PRO A 56 3.41 -15.12 -10.46
CA PRO A 56 4.23 -14.03 -10.98
C PRO A 56 4.37 -14.12 -12.50
N MET A 57 4.32 -12.97 -13.17
CA MET A 57 4.60 -12.83 -14.60
C MET A 57 5.99 -12.22 -14.76
N GLY A 58 7.00 -13.06 -15.00
CA GLY A 58 8.40 -12.65 -15.05
C GLY A 58 9.07 -12.62 -13.68
N GLU A 59 10.22 -11.95 -13.59
CA GLU A 59 10.93 -11.77 -12.33
C GLU A 59 10.23 -10.72 -11.47
N VAL A 60 9.80 -11.12 -10.27
CA VAL A 60 9.22 -10.23 -9.26
C VAL A 60 10.04 -10.38 -7.99
N ASP A 61 10.86 -9.38 -7.72
CA ASP A 61 11.76 -9.33 -6.56
C ASP A 61 11.20 -8.49 -5.41
N THR A 62 10.12 -7.74 -5.63
CA THR A 62 9.56 -6.84 -4.63
C THR A 62 8.04 -6.89 -4.66
N LEU A 63 7.44 -7.09 -3.49
CA LEU A 63 6.02 -6.87 -3.23
C LEU A 63 5.85 -5.57 -2.45
N LEU A 64 5.33 -4.52 -3.09
CA LEU A 64 5.00 -3.27 -2.44
C LEU A 64 3.49 -3.21 -2.15
N THR A 65 3.15 -2.94 -0.90
CA THR A 65 1.77 -2.63 -0.50
C THR A 65 1.66 -1.16 -0.12
N VAL A 66 0.59 -0.48 -0.55
CA VAL A 66 0.35 0.93 -0.23
C VAL A 66 -1.05 1.16 0.30
N GLU A 67 -1.18 2.04 1.28
CA GLU A 67 -2.47 2.32 1.90
C GLU A 67 -3.31 3.33 1.12
N ASN A 68 -2.69 4.42 0.65
CA ASN A 68 -3.40 5.54 0.06
C ASN A 68 -3.69 5.34 -1.44
N LEU A 69 -4.91 5.71 -1.87
CA LEU A 69 -5.37 5.48 -3.25
C LEU A 69 -4.69 6.41 -4.26
N SER A 70 -4.45 7.67 -3.89
CA SER A 70 -3.76 8.65 -4.72
C SER A 70 -2.33 8.18 -4.97
N THR A 71 -1.61 7.77 -3.92
CA THR A 71 -0.26 7.20 -4.02
C THR A 71 -0.24 5.91 -4.86
N PHE A 72 -1.24 5.03 -4.70
CA PHE A 72 -1.38 3.85 -5.55
C PHE A 72 -1.52 4.22 -7.03
N HIS A 73 -2.38 5.17 -7.38
CA HIS A 73 -2.56 5.61 -8.76
C HIS A 73 -1.29 6.21 -9.37
N GLU A 74 -0.50 6.94 -8.58
CA GLU A 74 0.80 7.46 -9.02
C GLU A 74 1.80 6.33 -9.30
N LEU A 75 1.96 5.41 -8.35
CA LEU A 75 2.86 4.26 -8.47
C LEU A 75 2.47 3.34 -9.63
N ALA A 76 1.18 3.07 -9.83
CA ALA A 76 0.68 2.18 -10.88
C ALA A 76 0.92 2.71 -12.31
N ARG A 77 1.19 4.02 -12.46
CA ARG A 77 1.58 4.61 -13.75
C ARG A 77 3.06 4.39 -14.07
N LEU A 78 3.89 4.18 -13.05
CA LEU A 78 5.32 3.95 -13.21
C LEU A 78 5.59 2.55 -13.81
N PRO A 79 6.72 2.36 -14.50
CA PRO A 79 7.13 1.05 -15.00
C PRO A 79 7.69 0.16 -13.87
N LEU A 80 6.88 -0.10 -12.83
CA LEU A 80 7.30 -0.92 -11.68
C LEU A 80 7.52 -2.39 -12.06
N ALA A 81 6.72 -2.90 -13.02
CA ALA A 81 6.88 -4.24 -13.58
C ALA A 81 8.28 -4.47 -14.18
N ASP A 82 8.77 -3.49 -14.96
CA ASP A 82 10.09 -3.51 -15.59
C ASP A 82 11.23 -3.50 -14.56
N ARG A 83 10.90 -3.28 -13.28
CA ARG A 83 11.80 -3.23 -12.13
C ARG A 83 11.54 -4.36 -11.12
N GLY A 84 10.79 -5.39 -11.51
CA GLY A 84 10.50 -6.54 -10.64
C GLY A 84 9.57 -6.24 -9.47
N CYS A 85 8.81 -5.14 -9.50
CA CYS A 85 7.96 -4.74 -8.38
C CYS A 85 6.46 -4.97 -8.67
N ALA A 86 5.83 -5.86 -7.91
CA ALA A 86 4.38 -6.00 -7.83
C ALA A 86 3.79 -5.03 -6.79
N LEU A 87 2.62 -4.46 -7.07
CA LEU A 87 1.99 -3.41 -6.27
C LEU A 87 0.56 -3.79 -5.84
N ILE A 88 0.23 -3.62 -4.56
CA ILE A 88 -1.13 -3.88 -4.04
C ILE A 88 -1.62 -2.70 -3.21
N TYR A 89 -2.85 -2.26 -3.43
CA TYR A 89 -3.55 -1.28 -2.60
C TYR A 89 -4.27 -1.96 -1.43
N THR A 90 -4.07 -1.46 -0.20
CA THR A 90 -4.72 -2.03 1.00
C THR A 90 -6.09 -1.44 1.31
N ALA A 91 -6.33 -0.16 0.97
CA ALA A 91 -7.55 0.59 1.32
C ALA A 91 -7.80 0.71 2.85
N GLY A 92 -6.76 0.98 3.63
CA GLY A 92 -6.82 1.04 5.09
C GLY A 92 -6.56 -0.32 5.75
N MET A 93 -7.29 -0.63 6.84
CA MET A 93 -7.11 -1.87 7.61
C MET A 93 -7.45 -3.11 6.76
N PRO A 94 -6.50 -4.04 6.55
CA PRO A 94 -6.71 -5.19 5.69
C PRO A 94 -7.83 -6.11 6.19
N SER A 95 -8.81 -6.36 5.32
CA SER A 95 -9.87 -7.34 5.60
C SER A 95 -9.32 -8.79 5.56
N PRO A 96 -10.05 -9.77 6.12
CA PRO A 96 -9.65 -11.17 6.03
C PRO A 96 -9.50 -11.66 4.58
N SER A 97 -10.39 -11.25 3.67
CA SER A 97 -10.32 -11.62 2.26
C SER A 97 -9.12 -10.99 1.56
N TRP A 98 -8.78 -9.74 1.89
CA TRP A 98 -7.55 -9.10 1.40
C TRP A 98 -6.30 -9.83 1.88
N LEU A 99 -6.23 -10.17 3.18
CA LEU A 99 -5.09 -10.89 3.75
C LEU A 99 -4.93 -12.30 3.18
N ARG A 100 -6.01 -12.94 2.71
CA ARG A 100 -5.91 -14.17 1.94
C ARG A 100 -5.12 -13.94 0.65
N ILE A 101 -5.45 -12.89 -0.11
CA ILE A 101 -4.76 -12.56 -1.37
C ILE A 101 -3.30 -12.19 -1.11
N TYR A 102 -3.05 -11.41 -0.06
CA TYR A 102 -1.70 -11.10 0.36
C TYR A 102 -0.87 -12.35 0.63
N ARG A 103 -1.42 -13.34 1.35
CA ARG A 103 -0.73 -14.63 1.58
C ARG A 103 -0.53 -15.44 0.29
N LEU A 104 -1.47 -15.41 -0.65
CA LEU A 104 -1.27 -16.02 -1.97
C LEU A 104 -0.07 -15.39 -2.68
N MET A 105 0.04 -14.06 -2.65
CA MET A 105 1.21 -13.35 -3.21
C MET A 105 2.50 -13.75 -2.48
N LEU A 106 2.52 -13.76 -1.14
CA LEU A 106 3.70 -14.15 -0.36
C LEU A 106 4.20 -15.56 -0.71
N LYS A 107 3.29 -16.50 -0.99
CA LYS A 107 3.61 -17.88 -1.37
C LYS A 107 4.04 -18.02 -2.84
N ALA A 108 3.47 -17.20 -3.72
CA ALA A 108 3.74 -17.26 -5.15
C ALA A 108 5.09 -16.62 -5.52
N LEU A 109 5.55 -15.65 -4.71
CA LEU A 109 6.81 -14.94 -4.95
C LEU A 109 8.02 -15.68 -4.40
N PRO A 110 9.19 -15.57 -5.04
CA PRO A 110 10.43 -16.16 -4.52
C PRO A 110 10.70 -15.77 -3.07
N ASP A 111 11.30 -16.66 -2.28
CA ASP A 111 11.65 -16.39 -0.86
C ASP A 111 12.54 -15.17 -0.70
N ALA A 112 13.42 -14.93 -1.68
CA ALA A 112 14.31 -13.78 -1.73
C ALA A 112 13.59 -12.44 -2.00
N ALA A 113 12.34 -12.48 -2.49
CA ALA A 113 11.61 -11.25 -2.80
C ALA A 113 11.36 -10.42 -1.53
N GLU A 114 11.58 -9.13 -1.62
CA GLU A 114 11.35 -8.20 -0.52
C GLU A 114 9.87 -7.88 -0.37
N VAL A 115 9.40 -7.84 0.87
CA VAL A 115 8.03 -7.43 1.17
C VAL A 115 8.08 -6.07 1.84
N ARG A 116 7.46 -5.08 1.19
CA ARG A 116 7.52 -3.67 1.57
C ARG A 116 6.10 -3.11 1.78
N HIS A 117 5.94 -2.22 2.74
CA HIS A 117 4.69 -1.49 2.98
C HIS A 117 4.93 0.00 3.15
N TRP A 118 4.07 0.82 2.56
CA TRP A 118 4.09 2.27 2.70
C TRP A 118 2.70 2.81 3.06
N CYS A 119 2.64 3.54 4.17
CA CYS A 119 1.44 4.15 4.73
C CYS A 119 1.79 5.49 5.42
N ASP A 120 0.78 6.10 6.03
CA ASP A 120 0.95 7.28 6.87
C ASP A 120 1.86 6.99 8.07
N ILE A 121 2.63 7.99 8.49
CA ILE A 121 3.44 7.93 9.71
C ILE A 121 2.56 8.37 10.87
N ASP A 122 1.65 7.50 11.31
CA ASP A 122 0.81 7.71 12.49
C ASP A 122 0.41 6.37 13.15
N ALA A 123 -0.36 6.43 14.24
CA ALA A 123 -0.76 5.20 14.93
C ALA A 123 -1.69 4.30 14.09
N GLY A 124 -2.40 4.82 13.09
CA GLY A 124 -3.22 4.06 12.15
C GLY A 124 -2.35 3.28 11.17
N GLY A 125 -1.45 3.97 10.48
CA GLY A 125 -0.51 3.37 9.52
C GLY A 125 0.35 2.27 10.15
N PHE A 126 0.89 2.50 11.36
CA PHE A 126 1.65 1.46 12.06
C PHE A 126 0.79 0.25 12.48
N ARG A 127 -0.51 0.40 12.76
CA ARG A 127 -1.40 -0.74 13.04
C ARG A 127 -1.66 -1.56 11.78
N ILE A 128 -1.84 -0.92 10.63
CA ILE A 128 -1.97 -1.58 9.32
C ILE A 128 -0.68 -2.36 9.03
N ALA A 129 0.47 -1.70 9.13
CA ALA A 129 1.77 -2.32 8.92
C ALA A 129 1.98 -3.53 9.84
N ASN A 130 1.63 -3.40 11.13
CA ASN A 130 1.72 -4.51 12.08
C ASN A 130 0.82 -5.70 11.72
N ARG A 131 -0.36 -5.43 11.16
CA ARG A 131 -1.29 -6.48 10.69
C ARG A 131 -0.71 -7.24 9.49
N LEU A 132 -0.07 -6.53 8.56
CA LEU A 132 0.63 -7.10 7.41
C LEU A 132 1.88 -7.88 7.83
N ALA A 133 2.66 -7.34 8.76
CA ALA A 133 3.86 -7.98 9.30
C ALA A 133 3.54 -9.31 10.00
N ALA A 134 2.40 -9.40 10.70
CA ALA A 134 1.91 -10.68 11.24
C ALA A 134 1.66 -11.70 10.13
N ALA A 135 1.00 -11.31 9.04
CA ALA A 135 0.76 -12.20 7.92
C ALA A 135 2.06 -12.61 7.18
N CYS A 136 3.06 -11.73 7.12
CA CYS A 136 4.39 -12.09 6.63
C CYS A 136 5.04 -13.15 7.51
N GLN A 137 5.02 -12.94 8.83
CA GLN A 137 5.64 -13.85 9.80
C GLN A 137 5.02 -15.24 9.76
N ASP A 138 3.69 -15.34 9.60
CA ASP A 138 2.98 -16.61 9.41
C ASP A 138 3.52 -17.41 8.21
N GLU A 139 4.06 -16.72 7.20
CA GLU A 139 4.62 -17.29 5.96
C GLU A 139 6.16 -17.28 5.95
N GLY A 140 6.82 -17.04 7.09
CA GLY A 140 8.29 -17.02 7.21
C GLY A 140 8.96 -15.80 6.54
N ARG A 141 8.21 -14.75 6.25
CA ARG A 141 8.67 -13.51 5.60
C ARG A 141 8.80 -12.37 6.61
N ALA A 142 9.60 -11.37 6.27
CA ALA A 142 9.73 -10.13 7.04
C ALA A 142 9.17 -8.94 6.25
N LEU A 143 8.36 -8.10 6.91
CA LEU A 143 7.87 -6.86 6.33
C LEU A 143 8.84 -5.71 6.63
N ARG A 144 9.20 -4.95 5.60
CA ARG A 144 9.95 -3.69 5.73
C ARG A 144 9.05 -2.48 5.51
N LEU A 145 9.24 -1.46 6.32
CA LEU A 145 8.56 -0.18 6.14
C LEU A 145 9.30 0.65 5.09
N TYR A 146 8.62 0.96 4.01
CA TYR A 146 9.14 1.74 2.89
C TYR A 146 8.74 3.19 3.07
N GLY A 147 9.71 4.11 3.00
CA GLY A 147 9.42 5.55 3.11
C GLY A 147 8.92 5.99 4.49
N MET A 148 9.29 5.29 5.58
CA MET A 148 8.91 5.66 6.96
C MET A 148 10.09 5.89 7.91
N GLY A 149 11.32 5.58 7.48
CA GLY A 149 12.53 5.60 8.33
C GLY A 149 13.43 6.83 8.19
N GLY A 150 12.92 7.96 7.72
CA GLY A 150 13.68 9.23 7.67
C GLY A 150 14.74 9.36 6.58
N GLU A 151 15.50 8.29 6.25
CA GLU A 151 16.61 8.36 5.27
C GLU A 151 16.14 8.51 3.82
N LEU A 152 15.22 7.65 3.39
CA LEU A 152 14.48 7.83 2.13
C LEU A 152 13.74 9.17 2.12
N ASN A 153 13.43 9.69 3.30
CA ASN A 153 12.51 10.78 3.47
C ASN A 153 13.17 12.14 3.70
N ARG A 154 14.48 12.25 3.94
CA ARG A 154 15.08 13.51 4.43
C ARG A 154 14.95 14.62 3.40
N GLU A 155 15.31 14.32 2.16
CA GLU A 155 15.19 15.23 1.00
C GLU A 155 13.72 15.48 0.61
N THR A 156 12.82 14.55 0.93
CA THR A 156 11.41 14.60 0.51
C THR A 156 10.48 15.16 1.57
N GLN A 157 10.87 15.10 2.85
CA GLN A 157 10.17 15.68 4.00
C GLN A 157 10.56 17.13 4.24
N GLU A 158 11.79 17.55 3.96
CA GLU A 158 12.13 18.98 3.89
C GLU A 158 11.28 19.69 2.83
N ALA A 159 11.00 19.00 1.72
CA ALA A 159 10.10 19.45 0.65
C ALA A 159 8.60 19.12 0.87
N SER A 160 8.24 18.35 1.91
CA SER A 160 6.86 17.93 2.17
C SER A 160 6.09 19.02 2.91
N GLU A 161 5.11 19.63 2.23
CA GLU A 161 4.13 20.54 2.82
C GLU A 161 2.98 19.81 3.53
N GLY A 162 2.98 18.46 3.57
CA GLY A 162 1.93 17.64 4.15
C GLY A 162 1.67 17.99 5.62
N ALA A 163 0.40 18.15 5.99
CA ALA A 163 -0.03 18.65 7.30
C ALA A 163 0.62 17.89 8.47
N ARG A 164 1.59 18.54 9.13
CA ARG A 164 2.35 18.00 10.25
C ARG A 164 1.57 18.24 11.55
N LYS A 165 0.65 17.35 11.90
CA LYS A 165 0.10 17.36 13.27
C LYS A 165 1.13 16.75 14.23
N ALA A 166 1.21 17.29 15.44
CA ALA A 166 1.97 16.62 16.50
C ALA A 166 1.28 15.29 16.85
N LEU A 167 2.08 14.25 17.04
CA LEU A 167 1.59 12.98 17.57
C LEU A 167 1.32 13.14 19.07
N ASP A 168 0.18 12.65 19.53
CA ASP A 168 -0.10 12.61 20.97
C ASP A 168 0.68 11.49 21.68
N ASP A 169 0.74 11.54 23.02
CA ASP A 169 1.48 10.54 23.80
C ASP A 169 0.92 9.11 23.63
N GLY A 170 -0.38 8.97 23.34
CA GLY A 170 -1.03 7.69 23.06
C GLY A 170 -0.61 7.11 21.72
N GLU A 171 -0.52 7.95 20.69
CA GLU A 171 0.02 7.60 19.37
C GLU A 171 1.48 7.18 19.49
N LEU A 172 2.33 7.98 20.14
CA LEU A 172 3.75 7.66 20.36
C LEU A 172 3.95 6.34 21.11
N ARG A 173 3.20 6.11 22.20
CA ARG A 173 3.22 4.82 22.92
C ARG A 173 2.81 3.65 22.03
N THR A 174 1.80 3.84 21.18
CA THR A 174 1.33 2.80 20.25
C THR A 174 2.40 2.45 19.23
N ILE A 175 2.99 3.47 18.59
CA ILE A 175 4.02 3.30 17.57
C ILE A 175 5.25 2.62 18.17
N ARG A 176 5.77 3.12 19.32
CA ARG A 176 6.91 2.52 20.02
C ARG A 176 6.72 1.04 20.29
N ARG A 177 5.55 0.66 20.82
CA ARG A 177 5.23 -0.74 21.13
C ARG A 177 5.22 -1.60 19.86
N ILE A 178 4.63 -1.11 18.78
CA ILE A 178 4.59 -1.83 17.49
C ILE A 178 6.01 -2.00 16.94
N CYS A 179 6.79 -0.92 16.85
CA CYS A 179 8.14 -0.96 16.32
C CYS A 179 9.03 -1.93 17.11
N ALA A 180 8.98 -1.88 18.45
CA ALA A 180 9.73 -2.80 19.30
C ALA A 180 9.36 -4.27 19.05
N SER A 181 8.08 -4.57 18.78
CA SER A 181 7.64 -5.94 18.48
C SER A 181 8.04 -6.45 17.09
N ARG A 182 8.50 -5.58 16.21
CA ARG A 182 8.82 -5.86 14.79
C ARG A 182 10.26 -5.56 14.40
N ASP A 183 11.09 -5.16 15.36
CA ASP A 183 12.47 -4.70 15.15
C ASP A 183 12.58 -3.48 14.20
N TRP A 184 11.55 -2.64 14.16
CA TRP A 184 11.52 -1.38 13.39
C TRP A 184 12.15 -0.22 14.18
N ASN A 185 13.37 -0.44 14.67
CA ASN A 185 14.06 0.52 15.55
C ASN A 185 14.40 1.83 14.82
N ARG A 186 14.68 1.75 13.52
CA ARG A 186 15.01 2.93 12.69
C ARG A 186 13.81 3.84 12.52
N GLU A 187 12.65 3.25 12.23
CA GLU A 187 11.39 3.95 12.08
C GLU A 187 10.93 4.55 13.41
N TRP A 188 11.12 3.82 14.52
CA TRP A 188 10.89 4.40 15.84
C TRP A 188 11.81 5.59 16.13
N ALA A 189 13.12 5.48 15.88
CA ALA A 189 14.05 6.58 16.13
C ALA A 189 13.65 7.85 15.36
N PHE A 190 13.22 7.68 14.10
CA PHE A 190 12.71 8.78 13.29
C PHE A 190 11.44 9.42 13.90
N VAL A 191 10.47 8.59 14.30
CA VAL A 191 9.22 9.08 14.92
C VAL A 191 9.49 9.77 16.27
N ASP A 192 10.38 9.22 17.10
CA ASP A 192 10.71 9.76 18.42
C ASP A 192 11.46 11.09 18.35
N GLU A 193 12.35 11.24 17.35
CA GLU A 193 13.05 12.50 17.08
C GLU A 193 12.08 13.60 16.65
N ARG A 194 11.16 13.29 15.72
CA ARG A 194 10.28 14.30 15.10
C ARG A 194 8.99 14.55 15.86
N LYS A 195 8.36 13.50 16.40
CA LYS A 195 7.05 13.51 17.06
C LYS A 195 5.93 14.13 16.21
N LEU A 196 6.03 13.97 14.90
CA LEU A 196 5.09 14.49 13.91
C LEU A 196 4.48 13.35 13.11
N ALA A 197 3.19 13.50 12.79
CA ALA A 197 2.54 12.66 11.82
C ALA A 197 2.85 13.13 10.39
N TYR A 198 2.86 12.20 9.44
CA TYR A 198 3.05 12.49 8.02
C TYR A 198 2.03 11.71 7.18
N GLU A 199 1.25 12.43 6.40
CA GLU A 199 0.32 11.87 5.42
C GLU A 199 1.10 11.34 4.20
N GLN A 200 0.75 10.17 3.71
CA GLN A 200 1.40 9.49 2.59
C GLN A 200 1.37 10.30 1.30
N GLU A 201 0.25 10.98 1.02
CA GLU A 201 0.11 11.86 -0.16
C GLU A 201 1.06 13.07 -0.12
N GLY A 202 1.44 13.50 1.08
CA GLY A 202 2.39 14.59 1.27
C GLY A 202 3.85 14.14 1.13
N MET A 203 4.12 12.83 1.12
CA MET A 203 5.46 12.28 0.98
C MET A 203 5.76 12.04 -0.50
N ARG A 204 6.91 12.54 -0.99
CA ARG A 204 7.30 12.32 -2.39
C ARG A 204 7.37 10.83 -2.70
N VAL A 205 6.74 10.43 -3.80
CA VAL A 205 6.88 9.08 -4.35
C VAL A 205 8.31 8.82 -4.77
N ILE A 206 8.95 7.88 -4.08
CA ILE A 206 10.26 7.34 -4.45
C ILE A 206 10.00 6.02 -5.17
N VAL A 207 10.55 5.89 -6.37
CA VAL A 207 10.45 4.64 -7.14
C VAL A 207 11.22 3.56 -6.38
N PRO A 208 10.57 2.44 -6.02
CA PRO A 208 11.27 1.31 -5.42
C PRO A 208 12.37 0.85 -6.38
N THR A 209 13.61 0.83 -5.90
CA THR A 209 14.69 0.15 -6.61
C THR A 209 14.75 -1.31 -6.19
N PRO A 210 14.89 -2.25 -7.15
CA PRO A 210 15.32 -3.60 -6.85
C PRO A 210 16.76 -3.56 -6.31
N ARG A 211 17.13 -4.58 -5.53
CA ARG A 211 18.50 -4.70 -5.00
C ARG A 211 19.47 -5.15 -6.08
#